data_AF-A0A4Y2DLT2-F1
#
_entry.id   AF-A0A4Y2DLT2-F1
#
_cell.length_a   1.000
_cell.length_b   1.000
_cell.length_c   1.000
_cell.angle_alpha   90.00
_cell.angle_beta   90.00
_cell.angle_gamma   90.00
#
_symmetry.space_group_name_H-M   'P 1'
#
loop_
_entity.id
_entity.type
_entity.pdbx_description
1 polymer ?
#
loop_
_entity_poly.entity_id
_entity_poly.type
_entity_poly.pdbx_seq_one_letter_code
_entity_poly.pdbx_strand_id
1 'polypeptide(L)'
;MAWKPDPPTQASMAKASKDSAPSHASRVTQKLLTDQQVHFLSLQQWMPNSSDAAPCDYFLWGHLKNKLNKRRVSTLRGLQKAIREEAKKIPHEMILRALKSWTKRCRQIYYAEGLHIEKHR
;
A
#
# COMPACT_ATOMS: atom_id res chain seq x y z
N MET A 1 -36.11 21.01 -3.13
CA MET A 1 -35.59 19.76 -3.73
C MET A 1 -34.82 19.02 -2.65
N ALA A 2 -35.36 17.92 -2.13
CA ALA A 2 -34.76 17.17 -1.03
C ALA A 2 -33.78 16.12 -1.59
N TRP A 3 -32.52 16.22 -1.18
CA TRP A 3 -31.49 15.22 -1.42
C TRP A 3 -31.88 13.93 -0.70
N LYS A 4 -32.29 12.89 -1.45
CA LYS A 4 -32.38 11.53 -0.90
C LYS A 4 -31.00 10.88 -1.07
N PRO A 5 -30.41 10.32 -0.02
CA PRO A 5 -29.18 9.56 -0.16
C PRO A 5 -29.46 8.28 -0.97
N ASP A 6 -28.54 7.95 -1.89
CA ASP A 6 -28.57 6.72 -2.67
C ASP A 6 -28.59 5.47 -1.76
N PRO A 7 -29.23 4.37 -2.19
CA PRO A 7 -29.26 3.13 -1.42
C PRO A 7 -27.84 2.55 -1.26
N PRO A 8 -27.50 1.95 -0.10
CA PRO A 8 -26.16 1.46 0.14
C PRO A 8 -26.00 0.08 -0.51
N THR A 9 -25.48 0.02 -1.75
CA THR A 9 -25.14 -1.27 -2.35
C THR A 9 -23.90 -1.20 -3.25
N GLN A 10 -22.74 -1.42 -2.64
CA GLN A 10 -21.81 -2.48 -3.09
C GLN A 10 -20.81 -2.70 -1.95
N ALA A 11 -20.54 -3.96 -1.61
CA ALA A 11 -19.48 -4.31 -0.68
C ALA A 11 -18.22 -3.50 -0.99
N SER A 12 -17.61 -2.90 0.03
CA SER A 12 -16.36 -2.14 -0.10
C SER A 12 -15.25 -3.09 -0.58
N MET A 13 -15.16 -3.30 -1.90
CA MET A 13 -14.14 -4.15 -2.49
C MET A 13 -12.79 -3.49 -2.26
N ALA A 14 -11.91 -4.18 -1.53
CA ALA A 14 -10.57 -3.72 -1.29
C ALA A 14 -9.83 -3.58 -2.63
N LYS A 15 -9.50 -2.36 -3.03
CA LYS A 15 -8.71 -2.10 -4.23
C LYS A 15 -7.23 -2.28 -3.90
N ALA A 16 -6.52 -3.04 -4.72
CA ALA A 16 -5.07 -3.10 -4.66
C ALA A 16 -4.46 -1.74 -5.00
N SER A 17 -3.57 -1.27 -4.13
CA SER A 17 -2.71 -0.12 -4.38
C SER A 17 -1.42 -0.61 -5.03
N LYS A 18 -1.01 0.01 -6.14
CA LYS A 18 0.26 -0.22 -6.83
C LYS A 18 0.91 1.13 -7.10
N ASP A 19 2.24 1.16 -7.06
CA ASP A 19 2.97 2.34 -7.48
C ASP A 19 2.90 2.51 -9.02
N SER A 20 3.35 3.66 -9.50
CA SER A 20 3.34 3.99 -10.92
C SER A 20 4.58 3.48 -11.67
N ALA A 21 5.34 2.51 -11.14
CA ALA A 21 6.52 2.02 -11.82
C ALA A 21 6.18 1.49 -13.23
N PRO A 22 7.03 1.72 -14.24
CA PRO A 22 6.70 1.40 -15.64
C PRO A 22 6.27 -0.05 -15.88
N SER A 23 6.84 -1.01 -15.14
CA SER A 23 6.46 -2.42 -15.19
C SER A 23 5.00 -2.64 -14.74
N HIS A 24 4.58 -1.97 -13.67
CA HIS A 24 3.22 -2.03 -13.12
C HIS A 24 2.21 -1.25 -13.97
N ALA A 25 2.65 -0.16 -14.61
CA ALA A 25 1.86 0.63 -15.55
C ALA A 25 1.71 -0.03 -16.93
N SER A 26 2.46 -1.09 -17.23
CA SER A 26 2.47 -1.71 -18.55
C SER A 26 1.10 -2.29 -18.94
N ARG A 27 0.77 -2.23 -20.23
CA ARG A 27 -0.47 -2.81 -20.78
C ARG A 27 -0.60 -4.30 -20.48
N VAL A 28 0.51 -5.02 -20.51
CA VAL A 28 0.56 -6.47 -20.23
C VAL A 28 0.16 -6.73 -18.78
N THR A 29 0.75 -6.00 -17.83
CA THR A 29 0.42 -6.16 -16.41
C THR A 29 -1.01 -5.72 -16.09
N GLN A 30 -1.48 -4.59 -16.64
CA GLN A 30 -2.86 -4.15 -16.43
C GLN A 30 -3.86 -5.17 -16.98
N LYS A 31 -3.63 -5.70 -18.19
CA LYS A 31 -4.48 -6.74 -18.78
C LYS A 31 -4.53 -7.98 -17.91
N LEU A 32 -3.38 -8.47 -17.43
CA LEU A 32 -3.31 -9.64 -16.56
C LEU A 32 -4.15 -9.46 -15.28
N LEU A 33 -4.10 -8.29 -14.65
CA LEU A 33 -4.86 -8.01 -13.43
C LEU A 33 -6.36 -7.96 -13.69
N THR A 34 -6.76 -7.35 -14.81
CA THR A 34 -8.16 -7.32 -15.24
C THR A 34 -8.67 -8.73 -15.54
N ASP A 35 -7.88 -9.55 -16.24
CA ASP A 35 -8.21 -10.94 -16.55
C ASP A 35 -8.33 -11.78 -15.26
N GLN A 36 -7.57 -11.45 -14.21
CA GLN A 36 -7.63 -12.06 -12.87
C GLN A 36 -8.69 -11.44 -11.95
N GLN A 37 -9.52 -10.52 -12.45
CA GLN A 37 -10.56 -9.81 -11.69
C GLN A 37 -10.03 -9.08 -10.43
N VAL A 38 -8.75 -8.67 -10.46
CA VAL A 38 -8.17 -7.86 -9.40
C VAL A 38 -8.62 -6.42 -9.58
N HIS A 39 -9.34 -5.88 -8.61
CA HIS A 39 -9.65 -4.45 -8.58
C HIS A 39 -8.44 -3.66 -8.09
N PHE A 40 -7.96 -2.71 -8.87
CA PHE A 40 -6.83 -1.83 -8.51
C PHE A 40 -7.16 -0.37 -8.81
N LEU A 41 -6.44 0.55 -8.16
CA LEU A 41 -6.51 1.97 -8.48
C LEU A 41 -5.84 2.24 -9.82
N SER A 42 -6.54 2.89 -10.75
CA SER A 42 -5.93 3.26 -12.03
C SER A 42 -4.81 4.29 -11.82
N LEU A 43 -3.92 4.44 -12.82
CA LEU A 43 -2.86 5.44 -12.76
C LEU A 43 -3.37 6.87 -12.57
N GLN A 44 -4.57 7.19 -13.08
CA GLN A 44 -5.21 8.49 -12.88
C GLN A 44 -5.81 8.65 -11.48
N GLN A 45 -6.15 7.55 -10.81
CA GLN A 45 -6.67 7.54 -9.43
C GLN A 45 -5.55 7.49 -8.39
N TRP A 46 -4.32 7.18 -8.81
CA TRP A 46 -3.17 7.07 -7.93
C TRP A 46 -2.40 8.40 -7.88
N MET A 47 -1.91 8.77 -6.70
CA MET A 47 -1.03 9.93 -6.56
C MET A 47 0.38 9.53 -7.03
N PRO A 48 0.89 10.09 -8.14
CA PRO A 48 2.21 9.72 -8.65
C PRO A 48 3.29 10.02 -7.59
N ASN A 49 4.31 9.16 -7.52
CA ASN A 49 5.49 9.30 -6.66
C ASN A 49 5.23 9.42 -5.15
N SER A 50 4.04 9.03 -4.66
CA SER A 50 3.70 9.09 -3.25
C SER A 50 3.92 7.74 -2.56
N SER A 51 5.15 7.45 -2.15
CA SER A 51 5.41 6.38 -1.15
C SER A 51 4.59 6.61 0.13
N ASP A 52 4.25 7.87 0.40
CA ASP A 52 3.34 8.28 1.46
C ASP A 52 1.87 7.81 1.28
N ALA A 53 1.53 7.28 0.11
CA ALA A 53 0.20 6.74 -0.14
C ALA A 53 0.17 5.20 -0.07
N ALA A 54 1.33 4.53 -0.08
CA ALA A 54 1.43 3.08 -0.23
C ALA A 54 1.66 2.38 1.13
N PRO A 55 0.70 1.57 1.65
CA PRO A 55 0.84 0.88 2.93
C PRO A 55 2.05 -0.05 3.04
N CYS A 56 2.50 -0.59 1.92
CA CYS A 56 3.72 -1.38 1.90
C CYS A 56 4.95 -0.52 2.23
N ASP A 57 5.01 0.71 1.71
CA ASP A 57 6.17 1.59 1.83
C ASP A 57 6.25 2.24 3.20
N TYR A 58 5.16 2.88 3.65
CA TYR A 58 5.17 3.60 4.93
C TYR A 58 5.06 2.69 6.17
N PHE A 59 4.68 1.42 5.99
CA PHE A 59 4.51 0.50 7.10
C PHE A 59 5.28 -0.81 6.92
N LEU A 60 4.92 -1.65 5.94
CA LEU A 60 5.41 -3.03 5.88
C LEU A 60 6.94 -3.11 5.76
N TRP A 61 7.53 -2.38 4.81
CA TRP A 61 8.96 -2.42 4.55
C TRP A 61 9.77 -1.81 5.70
N GLY A 62 9.30 -0.70 6.27
CA GLY A 62 9.90 -0.11 7.48
C GLY A 62 9.86 -1.07 8.67
N HIS A 63 8.72 -1.75 8.90
CA HIS A 63 8.57 -2.73 9.96
C HIS A 63 9.52 -3.92 9.78
N LEU A 64 9.53 -4.54 8.59
CA LEU A 64 10.39 -5.68 8.28
C LEU A 64 11.87 -5.31 8.37
N LYS A 65 12.29 -4.17 7.81
CA LYS A 65 13.67 -3.68 7.89
C LYS A 65 14.13 -3.57 9.34
N ASN A 66 13.31 -2.96 10.21
CA ASN A 66 13.63 -2.80 11.63
C ASN A 66 13.78 -4.14 12.39
N LYS A 67 13.03 -5.17 12.00
CA LYS A 67 13.15 -6.52 12.58
C LYS A 67 14.36 -7.28 12.02
N LEU A 68 14.58 -7.19 10.72
CA LEU A 68 15.65 -7.90 10.02
C LEU A 68 17.03 -7.33 10.34
N ASN A 69 17.16 -6.01 10.51
CA ASN A 69 18.43 -5.38 10.91
C ASN A 69 18.97 -5.88 12.25
N LYS A 70 18.13 -6.50 13.09
CA LYS A 70 18.53 -7.09 14.37
C LYS A 70 19.01 -8.54 14.24
N ARG A 71 18.87 -9.15 13.05
CA ARG A 71 19.26 -10.53 12.76
C ARG A 71 20.54 -10.52 11.92
N ARG A 72 21.46 -11.45 12.20
CA ARG A 72 22.57 -11.74 11.29
C ARG A 72 22.11 -12.73 10.24
N VAL A 73 22.10 -12.30 8.98
CA VAL A 73 21.74 -13.12 7.84
C VAL A 73 22.81 -12.97 6.77
N SER A 74 23.45 -14.08 6.39
CA SER A 74 24.59 -14.09 5.46
C SER A 74 24.28 -14.68 4.09
N THR A 75 23.06 -15.18 3.87
CA THR A 75 22.67 -15.82 2.61
C THR A 75 21.32 -15.32 2.12
N LEU A 76 21.13 -15.31 0.80
CA LEU A 76 19.85 -14.94 0.18
C LEU A 76 18.69 -15.84 0.67
N ARG A 77 18.94 -17.15 0.77
CA ARG A 77 17.96 -18.11 1.29
C ARG A 77 17.60 -17.82 2.75
N GLY A 78 18.60 -17.49 3.56
CA GLY A 78 18.40 -17.04 4.94
C GLY A 78 17.55 -15.78 5.02
N LEU A 79 17.77 -14.81 4.12
CA LEU A 79 17.03 -13.55 4.09
C LEU A 79 15.56 -13.78 3.70
N GLN A 80 15.32 -14.56 2.65
CA GLN A 80 13.96 -14.94 2.24
C GLN A 80 13.21 -15.66 3.38
N LYS A 81 13.89 -16.57 4.10
CA LYS A 81 13.31 -17.26 5.26
C LYS A 81 12.98 -16.26 6.38
N ALA A 82 13.91 -15.39 6.73
CA ALA A 82 13.73 -14.40 7.79
C ALA A 82 12.58 -13.41 7.46
N ILE A 83 12.47 -12.95 6.22
CA ILE A 83 11.36 -12.08 5.76
C ILE A 83 10.02 -12.80 5.98
N ARG A 84 9.89 -14.06 5.54
CA ARG A 84 8.64 -14.82 5.70
C ARG A 84 8.28 -15.05 7.16
N GLU A 85 9.26 -15.34 8.01
CA GLU A 85 9.04 -15.52 9.45
C GLU A 85 8.60 -14.22 10.13
N GLU A 86 9.25 -13.10 9.85
CA GLU A 86 8.87 -11.81 10.44
C GLU A 86 7.53 -11.31 9.90
N ALA A 87 7.23 -11.50 8.62
CA ALA A 87 5.94 -11.16 8.05
C ALA A 87 4.79 -11.92 8.72
N LYS A 88 4.98 -13.22 9.02
CA LYS A 88 3.98 -14.04 9.73
C LYS A 88 3.71 -13.58 11.17
N LYS A 89 4.66 -12.86 11.78
CA LYS A 89 4.52 -12.33 13.13
C LYS A 89 3.76 -10.99 13.18
N ILE A 90 3.49 -10.36 12.04
CA ILE A 90 2.78 -9.08 11.99
C ILE A 90 1.32 -9.33 12.42
N PRO A 91 0.87 -8.75 13.54
CA PRO A 91 -0.51 -8.88 13.97
C PRO A 91 -1.47 -8.27 12.94
N HIS A 92 -2.61 -8.91 12.73
CA HIS A 92 -3.63 -8.43 11.78
C HIS A 92 -4.09 -7.00 12.10
N GLU A 93 -4.18 -6.66 13.39
CA GLU A 93 -4.49 -5.31 13.86
C GLU A 93 -3.50 -4.23 13.36
N MET A 94 -2.20 -4.54 13.22
CA MET A 94 -1.21 -3.60 12.70
C MET A 94 -1.46 -3.32 11.23
N ILE A 95 -1.78 -4.36 10.45
CA ILE A 95 -2.14 -4.24 9.03
C ILE A 95 -3.40 -3.39 8.89
N LEU A 96 -4.45 -3.66 9.68
CA LEU A 96 -5.68 -2.87 9.67
C LEU A 96 -5.44 -1.42 10.07
N ARG A 97 -4.60 -1.15 11.07
CA ARG A 97 -4.23 0.22 11.46
C ARG A 97 -3.53 0.96 10.32
N ALA A 98 -2.59 0.31 9.64
CA ALA A 98 -1.92 0.87 8.47
C ALA A 98 -2.95 1.21 7.38
N LEU A 99 -3.77 0.24 6.96
CA LEU A 99 -4.80 0.45 5.94
C LEU A 99 -5.79 1.57 6.30
N LYS A 100 -6.27 1.61 7.55
CA LYS A 100 -7.18 2.68 8.04
C LYS A 100 -6.53 4.06 8.06
N SER A 101 -5.20 4.14 8.18
CA SER A 101 -4.47 5.41 8.16
C SER A 101 -4.41 6.04 6.76
N TRP A 102 -4.64 5.27 5.70
CA TRP A 102 -4.51 5.72 4.30
C TRP A 102 -5.29 7.00 4.02
N THR A 103 -6.57 7.07 4.38
CA THR A 103 -7.41 8.26 4.15
C THR A 103 -6.90 9.51 4.88
N LYS A 104 -6.29 9.34 6.06
CA LYS A 104 -5.65 10.44 6.78
C LYS A 104 -4.41 10.91 6.03
N ARG A 105 -3.57 9.98 5.56
CA ARG A 105 -2.34 10.30 4.82
C ARG A 105 -2.65 10.99 3.48
N CYS A 106 -3.64 10.51 2.72
CA CYS A 106 -4.10 11.19 1.50
C CYS A 106 -4.50 12.65 1.75
N ARG A 107 -5.20 12.93 2.86
CA ARG A 107 -5.54 14.31 3.25
C ARG A 107 -4.30 15.13 3.59
N GLN A 108 -3.33 14.55 4.30
CA GLN A 108 -2.08 15.24 4.62
C GLN A 108 -1.28 15.57 3.36
N ILE A 109 -1.20 14.65 2.39
CA ILE A 109 -0.53 14.88 1.09
C ILE A 109 -1.23 16.00 0.34
N TYR A 110 -2.57 15.99 0.31
CA TYR A 110 -3.35 17.06 -0.30
C TYR A 110 -3.05 18.43 0.31
N TYR A 111 -3.06 18.54 1.65
CA TYR A 111 -2.72 19.80 2.34
C TYR A 111 -1.25 20.21 2.20
N ALA A 112 -0.37 19.25 1.90
CA ALA A 112 1.02 19.51 1.60
C ALA A 112 1.26 19.82 0.10
N GLU A 113 0.21 20.02 -0.69
CA GLU A 113 0.29 20.29 -2.13
C GLU A 113 1.07 19.21 -2.90
N GLY A 114 0.96 17.95 -2.46
CA GLY A 114 1.66 16.81 -3.05
C GLY A 114 3.10 16.61 -2.55
N LEU A 115 3.58 17.43 -1.60
CA LEU A 115 4.89 17.25 -0.97
C LEU A 115 4.90 16.07 0.03
N HIS A 116 6.12 15.62 0.35
CA HIS A 116 6.36 14.54 1.30
C HIS A 116 5.85 14.91 2.71
N ILE A 117 5.10 14.01 3.34
CA ILE A 117 4.49 14.25 4.66
C ILE A 117 5.30 13.64 5.82
N GLU A 118 6.21 12.72 5.53
CA GLU A 118 7.13 12.18 6.53
C GLU A 118 8.35 13.09 6.68
N LYS A 119 8.71 13.38 7.93
CA LYS A 119 9.99 14.01 8.24
C LYS A 119 11.00 12.89 8.46
N HIS A 120 12.10 12.90 7.72
CA HIS A 120 13.22 11.99 8.01
C HIS A 120 13.62 12.18 9.48
N ARG A 121 13.61 11.08 10.23
CA ARG A 121 13.96 11.03 11.66
C ARG A 121 15.24 10.24 11.85
#